data_AF-A0A2H4IA98-F1
#
_entry.id   AF-A0A2H4IA98-F1
#
_cell.length_a   1.000
_cell.length_b   1.000
_cell.length_c   1.000
_cell.angle_alpha   90.00
_cell.angle_beta   90.00
_cell.angle_gamma   90.00
#
_symmetry.space_group_name_H-M   'P 1'
#
loop_
_entity.id
_entity.type
_entity.pdbx_description
1 polymer ?
#
loop_
_entity_poly.entity_id
_entity_poly.type
_entity_poly.pdbx_seq_one_letter_code
_entity_poly.pdbx_strand_id
1 'polypeptide(L)'
;MEAVVREMGFRHYALVHHDDLRTPRPDRVDLRDYPPAIMERLVTQRRFRRDPVIRGCIFADSAFLWSDLPRIIRLDQQDRTSLERGAQEGLNEGITVPHVRLGERMGSCTFAGMCRPERAQLFLGAAQMIGVFAFQAARRLLCGELPTVPCRPRLHPRPRDCVILAGRGYSNKEIARALALTPRTVDGYLTEARRLFGAQDRTELVVSAVLAGEIGLDELRARQPE
;
A
#
# COMPACT_ATOMS: atom_id res chain seq x y z
N MET A 1 0.78 -14.90 -16.98
CA MET A 1 1.79 -13.83 -16.85
C MET A 1 2.90 -13.99 -17.88
N GLU A 2 3.59 -15.13 -17.92
CA GLU A 2 4.71 -15.35 -18.85
C GLU A 2 4.39 -15.05 -20.33
N ALA A 3 3.24 -15.50 -20.84
CA ALA A 3 2.83 -15.23 -22.21
C ALA A 3 2.72 -13.72 -22.51
N VAL A 4 2.05 -12.96 -21.62
CA VAL A 4 1.88 -11.50 -21.73
C VAL A 4 3.22 -10.79 -21.70
N VAL A 5 4.11 -11.18 -20.78
CA VAL A 5 5.44 -10.58 -20.61
C VAL A 5 6.23 -10.69 -21.92
N ARG A 6 6.24 -11.88 -22.53
CA ARG A 6 6.90 -12.12 -23.82
C ARG A 6 6.26 -11.32 -24.95
N GLU A 7 4.92 -11.28 -25.02
CA GLU A 7 4.18 -10.57 -26.06
C GLU A 7 4.41 -9.05 -26.01
N MET A 8 4.44 -8.48 -24.80
CA MET A 8 4.74 -7.06 -24.58
C MET A 8 6.25 -6.74 -24.70
N GLY A 9 7.12 -7.74 -24.83
CA GLY A 9 8.56 -7.56 -25.00
C GLY A 9 9.34 -7.27 -23.71
N PHE A 10 8.78 -7.64 -22.55
CA PHE A 10 9.48 -7.61 -21.27
C PHE A 10 10.17 -8.95 -20.99
N ARG A 11 11.21 -8.94 -20.16
CA ARG A 11 11.94 -10.15 -19.75
C ARG A 11 11.35 -10.80 -18.49
N HIS A 12 10.81 -9.97 -17.61
CA HIS A 12 10.42 -10.37 -16.26
C HIS A 12 9.10 -9.75 -15.82
N TYR A 13 8.48 -10.36 -14.83
CA TYR A 13 7.35 -9.84 -14.08
C TYR A 13 7.48 -10.07 -12.57
N ALA A 14 6.78 -9.22 -11.81
CA ALA A 14 6.57 -9.41 -10.38
C ALA A 14 5.18 -8.90 -9.97
N LEU A 15 4.41 -9.74 -9.31
CA LEU A 15 3.21 -9.40 -8.56
C LEU A 15 3.57 -9.55 -7.09
N VAL A 16 3.66 -8.45 -6.36
CA VAL A 16 4.11 -8.47 -4.97
C VAL A 16 3.29 -7.53 -4.10
N HIS A 17 2.88 -7.99 -2.91
CA HIS A 17 2.53 -7.06 -1.85
C HIS A 17 3.78 -6.38 -1.32
N HIS A 18 3.59 -5.14 -0.91
CA HIS A 18 4.66 -4.27 -0.45
C HIS A 18 4.96 -4.46 1.04
N ASP A 19 5.50 -5.63 1.36
CA ASP A 19 5.88 -6.04 2.71
C ASP A 19 7.36 -6.45 2.78
N ASP A 20 7.84 -6.79 3.97
CA ASP A 20 9.18 -7.31 4.16
C ASP A 20 9.34 -8.69 3.51
N LEU A 21 10.05 -8.73 2.38
CA LEU A 21 10.28 -9.93 1.57
C LEU A 21 11.12 -11.01 2.26
N ARG A 22 11.70 -10.75 3.45
CA ARG A 22 12.49 -11.73 4.20
C ARG A 22 11.64 -12.77 4.90
N THR A 23 10.40 -12.43 5.22
CA THR A 23 9.49 -13.32 5.93
C THR A 23 8.39 -13.74 4.96
N PRO A 24 8.41 -15.00 4.48
CA PRO A 24 7.33 -15.52 3.66
C PRO A 24 6.00 -15.36 4.41
N ARG A 25 5.04 -14.73 3.77
CA ARG A 25 3.71 -14.48 4.31
C ARG A 25 2.72 -15.21 3.40
N PRO A 26 2.15 -16.34 3.83
CA PRO A 26 1.27 -17.14 2.97
C PRO A 26 -0.02 -16.39 2.58
N ASP A 27 -0.38 -15.34 3.33
CA ASP A 27 -1.52 -14.46 3.07
C ASP A 27 -1.18 -13.26 2.17
N ARG A 28 -0.03 -13.29 1.48
CA ARG A 28 0.45 -12.19 0.63
C ARG A 28 0.87 -12.69 -0.74
N VAL A 29 0.47 -11.95 -1.78
CA VAL A 29 0.97 -12.12 -3.14
C VAL A 29 2.49 -11.90 -3.17
N ASP A 30 3.21 -12.94 -3.57
CA ASP A 30 4.63 -12.91 -3.90
C ASP A 30 4.88 -13.87 -5.08
N LEU A 31 4.62 -13.38 -6.30
CA LEU A 31 4.81 -14.13 -7.54
C LEU A 31 5.75 -13.34 -8.44
N ARG A 32 6.90 -13.90 -8.79
CA ARG A 32 7.97 -13.20 -9.51
C ARG A 32 8.86 -14.18 -10.27
N ASP A 33 9.48 -13.72 -11.36
CA ASP A 33 10.38 -14.51 -12.20
C ASP A 33 11.78 -13.88 -12.35
N TYR A 34 12.19 -13.06 -11.39
CA TYR A 34 13.53 -12.49 -11.39
C TYR A 34 14.63 -13.54 -11.18
N PRO A 35 15.80 -13.40 -11.82
CA PRO A 35 16.94 -14.28 -11.59
C PRO A 35 17.34 -14.33 -10.10
N PRO A 36 17.77 -15.48 -9.57
CA PRO A 36 18.12 -15.63 -8.15
C PRO A 36 19.11 -14.60 -7.62
N ALA A 37 20.12 -14.21 -8.42
CA ALA A 37 21.11 -13.20 -8.04
C ALA A 37 20.48 -11.81 -7.80
N ILE A 38 19.51 -11.42 -8.62
CA ILE A 38 18.74 -10.18 -8.44
C ILE A 38 17.91 -10.29 -7.16
N MET A 39 17.26 -11.44 -6.97
CA MET A 39 16.41 -11.68 -5.81
C MET A 39 17.17 -11.62 -4.49
N GLU A 40 18.31 -12.31 -4.41
CA GLU A 40 19.18 -12.32 -3.23
C GLU A 40 19.61 -10.90 -2.87
N ARG A 41 19.97 -10.07 -3.86
CA ARG A 41 20.32 -8.67 -3.61
C ARG A 41 19.13 -7.88 -3.07
N LEU A 42 17.97 -7.97 -3.72
CA LEU A 42 16.77 -7.21 -3.32
C LEU A 42 16.35 -7.53 -1.88
N VAL A 43 16.44 -8.82 -1.49
CA VAL A 43 16.14 -9.29 -0.14
C VAL A 43 17.22 -8.85 0.86
N THR A 44 18.50 -9.04 0.54
CA THR A 44 19.63 -8.81 1.47
C THR A 44 19.82 -7.33 1.80
N GLN A 45 19.61 -6.43 0.83
CA GLN A 45 19.91 -5.01 1.02
C GLN A 45 18.89 -4.26 1.90
N ARG A 46 17.83 -4.90 2.40
CA ARG A 46 16.73 -4.27 3.19
C ARG A 46 16.09 -3.06 2.49
N ARG A 47 16.14 -3.02 1.15
CA ARG A 47 15.74 -1.83 0.38
C ARG A 47 14.26 -1.78 0.04
N PHE A 48 13.47 -2.78 0.41
CA PHE A 48 12.06 -2.83 0.03
C PHE A 48 11.28 -1.51 0.31
N ARG A 49 11.46 -0.90 1.49
CA ARG A 49 10.82 0.39 1.83
C ARG A 49 11.48 1.62 1.18
N ARG A 50 12.71 1.51 0.70
CA ARG A 50 13.45 2.61 0.04
C ARG A 50 13.52 2.49 -1.47
N ASP A 51 13.13 1.35 -2.02
CA ASP A 51 13.10 1.08 -3.44
C ASP A 51 12.30 2.17 -4.16
N PRO A 52 12.88 2.85 -5.16
CA PRO A 52 12.24 3.97 -5.82
C PRO A 52 10.98 3.55 -6.61
N VAL A 53 10.90 2.32 -7.12
CA VAL A 53 9.71 1.79 -7.81
C VAL A 53 8.57 1.58 -6.82
N ILE A 54 8.85 0.99 -5.65
CA ILE A 54 7.86 0.78 -4.59
C ILE A 54 7.39 2.13 -4.02
N ARG A 55 8.30 3.08 -3.80
CA ARG A 55 7.92 4.44 -3.38
C ARG A 55 7.11 5.17 -4.45
N GLY A 56 7.44 4.99 -5.73
CA GLY A 56 6.68 5.52 -6.85
C GLY A 56 5.22 5.08 -6.81
N CYS A 57 4.95 3.81 -6.46
CA CYS A 57 3.60 3.29 -6.34
C CYS A 57 2.73 3.99 -5.27
N ILE A 58 3.35 4.65 -4.27
CA ILE A 58 2.61 5.39 -3.24
C ILE A 58 1.93 6.64 -3.84
N PHE A 59 2.59 7.26 -4.82
CA PHE A 59 2.21 8.59 -5.35
C PHE A 59 1.78 8.57 -6.82
N ALA A 60 1.90 7.44 -7.51
CA ALA A 60 1.45 7.30 -8.88
C ALA A 60 -0.07 7.11 -8.96
N ASP A 61 -0.73 7.86 -9.84
CA ASP A 61 -2.17 7.74 -10.09
C ASP A 61 -2.55 6.46 -10.85
N SER A 62 -1.63 5.93 -11.66
CA SER A 62 -1.81 4.72 -12.46
C SER A 62 -0.45 4.09 -12.80
N ALA A 63 -0.44 3.17 -13.76
CA ALA A 63 0.78 2.58 -14.28
C ALA A 63 1.79 3.66 -14.68
N PHE A 64 3.06 3.44 -14.37
CA PHE A 64 4.13 4.35 -14.70
C PHE A 64 5.34 3.61 -15.25
N LEU A 65 6.08 4.29 -16.13
CA LEU A 65 7.39 3.83 -16.59
C LEU A 65 8.44 4.14 -15.52
N TRP A 66 9.47 3.33 -15.43
CA TRP A 66 10.56 3.60 -14.48
C TRP A 66 11.32 4.88 -14.86
N SER A 67 11.40 5.22 -16.14
CA SER A 67 11.91 6.51 -16.62
C SER A 67 11.11 7.73 -16.16
N ASP A 68 9.83 7.57 -15.78
CA ASP A 68 8.98 8.64 -15.26
C ASP A 68 9.11 8.82 -13.73
N LEU A 69 9.82 7.93 -13.02
CA LEU A 69 10.00 8.02 -11.56
C LEU A 69 10.47 9.39 -11.05
N PRO A 70 11.41 10.11 -11.70
CA PRO A 70 11.81 11.44 -11.25
C PRO A 70 10.69 12.49 -11.25
N ARG A 71 9.60 12.25 -11.99
CA ARG A 71 8.41 13.11 -12.02
C ARG A 71 7.42 12.78 -10.91
N ILE A 72 7.49 11.55 -10.38
CA ILE A 72 6.58 11.03 -9.34
C ILE A 72 7.19 11.22 -7.95
N ILE A 73 8.49 10.98 -7.81
CA ILE A 73 9.22 11.09 -6.54
C ILE A 73 10.58 11.76 -6.73
N ARG A 74 11.09 12.38 -5.66
CA ARG A 74 12.48 12.83 -5.60
C ARG A 74 13.40 11.61 -5.46
N LEU A 75 14.27 11.43 -6.44
CA LEU A 75 15.35 10.44 -6.41
C LEU A 75 16.62 11.04 -5.81
N ASP A 76 17.24 10.32 -4.88
CA ASP A 76 18.58 10.62 -4.37
C ASP A 76 19.67 9.90 -5.18
N GLN A 77 20.93 10.02 -4.77
CA GLN A 77 22.04 9.34 -5.45
C GLN A 77 21.94 7.82 -5.34
N GLN A 78 21.47 7.32 -4.19
CA GLN A 78 21.36 5.89 -3.91
C GLN A 78 20.28 5.25 -4.78
N ASP A 79 19.18 5.95 -5.02
CA ASP A 79 18.10 5.53 -5.90
C ASP A 79 18.59 5.36 -7.33
N ARG A 80 19.31 6.37 -7.86
CA ARG A 80 19.88 6.33 -9.22
C ARG A 80 20.83 5.17 -9.39
N THR A 81 21.76 4.99 -8.45
CA THR A 81 22.69 3.87 -8.46
C THR A 81 21.97 2.51 -8.35
N SER A 82 20.85 2.45 -7.64
CA SER A 82 20.04 1.22 -7.57
C SER A 82 19.39 0.88 -8.91
N LEU A 83 18.82 1.87 -9.60
CA LEU A 83 18.21 1.71 -10.92
C LEU A 83 19.26 1.37 -11.99
N GLU A 84 20.40 2.05 -12.00
CA GLU A 84 21.52 1.78 -12.91
C GLU A 84 22.04 0.34 -12.78
N ARG A 85 22.18 -0.15 -11.55
CA ARG A 85 22.57 -1.55 -11.30
C ARG A 85 21.52 -2.54 -11.79
N GLY A 86 20.24 -2.26 -11.54
CA GLY A 86 19.15 -3.06 -12.09
C GLY A 86 19.23 -3.13 -13.63
N ALA A 87 19.50 -2.00 -14.28
CA ALA A 87 19.64 -1.95 -15.74
C ALA A 87 20.78 -2.81 -16.27
N GLN A 88 21.94 -2.85 -15.58
CA GLN A 88 23.08 -3.71 -15.93
C GLN A 88 22.75 -5.21 -15.88
N GLU A 89 21.74 -5.59 -15.12
CA GLU A 89 21.29 -6.98 -14.95
C GLU A 89 20.04 -7.30 -15.77
N GLY A 90 19.65 -6.40 -16.68
CA GLY A 90 18.51 -6.60 -17.57
C GLY A 90 17.18 -6.08 -17.03
N LEU A 91 17.15 -5.43 -15.86
CA LEU A 91 16.01 -4.66 -15.34
C LEU A 91 16.16 -3.18 -15.73
N ASN A 92 16.22 -2.90 -17.03
CA ASN A 92 16.46 -1.55 -17.57
C ASN A 92 15.22 -0.65 -17.47
N GLU A 93 14.26 -0.83 -18.37
CA GLU A 93 12.99 -0.11 -18.38
C GLU A 93 11.88 -1.08 -17.99
N GLY A 94 10.91 -0.56 -17.25
CA GLY A 94 9.81 -1.33 -16.71
C GLY A 94 8.54 -0.50 -16.62
N ILE A 95 7.40 -1.19 -16.53
CA ILE A 95 6.12 -0.59 -16.21
C ILE A 95 5.65 -1.20 -14.91
N THR A 96 5.37 -0.35 -13.92
CA THR A 96 4.80 -0.78 -12.65
C THR A 96 3.40 -0.22 -12.49
N VAL A 97 2.48 -1.11 -12.13
CA VAL A 97 1.07 -0.85 -11.91
C VAL A 97 0.79 -0.96 -10.42
N PRO A 98 0.52 0.16 -9.73
CA PRO A 98 0.16 0.14 -8.32
C PRO A 98 -1.17 -0.60 -8.09
N HIS A 99 -1.25 -1.36 -7.00
CA HIS A 99 -2.50 -1.87 -6.44
C HIS A 99 -2.65 -1.32 -5.02
N VAL A 100 -3.45 -0.26 -4.91
CA VAL A 100 -3.70 0.42 -3.63
C VAL A 100 -5.15 0.19 -3.23
N ARG A 101 -5.36 -0.34 -2.03
CA ARG A 101 -6.67 -0.37 -1.37
C ARG A 101 -6.52 0.19 0.03
N LEU A 102 -7.37 1.16 0.38
CA LEU A 102 -7.31 1.81 1.69
C LEU A 102 -7.46 0.77 2.81
N GLY A 103 -6.57 0.84 3.79
CA GLY A 103 -6.52 -0.09 4.92
C GLY A 103 -5.90 -1.45 4.63
N GLU A 104 -5.51 -1.72 3.38
CA GLU A 104 -4.75 -2.91 3.02
C GLU A 104 -3.28 -2.58 2.75
N ARG A 105 -2.44 -3.61 2.77
CA ARG A 105 -1.06 -3.48 2.31
C ARG A 105 -1.08 -3.18 0.80
N MET A 106 -0.36 -2.13 0.40
CA MET A 106 -0.14 -1.83 -1.02
C MET A 106 0.52 -3.01 -1.72
N GLY A 107 0.29 -3.16 -3.01
CA GLY A 107 1.05 -4.06 -3.85
C GLY A 107 1.26 -3.47 -5.22
N SER A 108 1.89 -4.23 -6.10
CA SER A 108 2.04 -3.83 -7.50
C SER A 108 2.16 -5.04 -8.41
N CYS A 109 1.84 -4.82 -9.68
CA CYS A 109 2.25 -5.67 -10.80
C CYS A 109 3.30 -4.92 -11.61
N THR A 110 4.47 -5.53 -11.79
CA THR A 110 5.61 -4.95 -12.50
C THR A 110 5.93 -5.83 -13.70
N PHE A 111 6.16 -5.19 -14.85
CA PHE A 111 6.76 -5.77 -16.04
C PHE A 111 8.13 -5.11 -16.19
N ALA A 112 9.21 -5.88 -16.25
CA ALA A 112 10.56 -5.34 -16.18
C ALA A 112 11.48 -5.91 -17.26
N GLY A 113 12.46 -5.12 -17.65
CA GLY A 113 13.47 -5.54 -18.60
C GLY A 113 13.00 -5.45 -20.04
N MET A 114 12.47 -4.31 -20.46
CA MET A 114 11.98 -4.10 -21.82
C MET A 114 13.11 -4.32 -22.86
N CYS A 115 12.85 -5.16 -23.86
CA CYS A 115 13.78 -5.43 -24.96
C CYS A 115 14.04 -4.17 -25.81
N ARG A 116 13.03 -3.31 -25.97
CA ARG A 116 13.06 -2.04 -26.69
C ARG A 116 12.50 -0.92 -25.81
N PRO A 117 13.31 -0.33 -24.90
CA PRO A 117 12.87 0.66 -23.91
C PRO A 117 12.10 1.83 -24.51
N GLU A 118 12.51 2.30 -25.69
CA GLU A 118 11.87 3.39 -26.44
C GLU A 118 10.41 3.11 -26.82
N ARG A 119 9.98 1.85 -26.76
CA ARG A 119 8.60 1.40 -27.03
C ARG A 119 7.77 1.15 -25.78
N ALA A 120 8.35 1.25 -24.58
CA ALA A 120 7.65 0.94 -23.33
C ALA A 120 6.32 1.72 -23.19
N GLN A 121 6.29 2.99 -23.60
CA GLN A 121 5.10 3.84 -23.54
C GLN A 121 3.89 3.24 -24.28
N LEU A 122 4.11 2.51 -25.37
CA LEU A 122 3.04 1.88 -26.17
C LEU A 122 2.24 0.86 -25.36
N PHE A 123 2.88 0.26 -24.35
CA PHE A 123 2.31 -0.79 -23.53
C PHE A 123 1.71 -0.28 -22.23
N LEU A 124 1.74 1.03 -21.94
CA LEU A 124 1.32 1.58 -20.65
C LEU A 124 -0.16 1.27 -20.33
N GLY A 125 -1.06 1.47 -21.29
CA GLY A 125 -2.49 1.17 -21.13
C GLY A 125 -2.77 -0.34 -20.98
N ALA A 126 -2.10 -1.17 -21.77
CA ALA A 126 -2.22 -2.62 -21.68
C ALA A 126 -1.69 -3.14 -20.33
N ALA A 127 -0.51 -2.66 -19.91
CA ALA A 127 0.09 -2.95 -18.62
C ALA A 127 -0.85 -2.56 -17.48
N GLN A 128 -1.44 -1.36 -17.50
CA GLN A 128 -2.41 -0.92 -16.50
C GLN A 128 -3.56 -1.92 -16.34
N MET A 129 -4.23 -2.28 -17.44
CA MET A 129 -5.37 -3.21 -17.40
C MET A 129 -4.92 -4.59 -16.89
N ILE A 130 -3.88 -5.16 -17.51
CA ILE A 130 -3.43 -6.51 -17.17
C ILE A 130 -2.91 -6.57 -15.74
N GLY A 131 -2.12 -5.59 -15.32
CA GLY A 131 -1.53 -5.54 -13.98
C GLY A 131 -2.57 -5.46 -12.88
N VAL A 132 -3.61 -4.63 -13.06
CA VAL A 132 -4.74 -4.55 -12.12
C VAL A 132 -5.44 -5.91 -12.02
N PHE A 133 -5.84 -6.51 -13.14
CA PHE A 133 -6.58 -7.77 -13.13
C PHE A 133 -5.73 -8.95 -12.66
N ALA A 134 -4.45 -9.00 -13.02
CA ALA A 134 -3.52 -10.04 -12.60
C ALA A 134 -3.31 -10.00 -11.08
N PHE A 135 -3.11 -8.82 -10.49
CA PHE A 135 -2.96 -8.69 -9.04
C PHE A 135 -4.24 -9.07 -8.30
N GLN A 136 -5.41 -8.64 -8.80
CA GLN A 136 -6.70 -9.05 -8.24
C GLN A 136 -6.95 -10.56 -8.34
N ALA A 137 -6.53 -11.20 -9.44
CA ALA A 137 -6.60 -12.65 -9.60
C ALA A 137 -5.67 -13.38 -8.62
N ALA A 138 -4.42 -12.93 -8.50
CA ALA A 138 -3.47 -13.51 -7.55
C ALA A 138 -3.98 -13.44 -6.10
N ARG A 139 -4.63 -12.32 -5.72
CA ARG A 139 -5.26 -12.18 -4.40
C ARG A 139 -6.43 -13.14 -4.19
N ARG A 140 -7.30 -13.30 -5.19
CA ARG A 140 -8.42 -14.27 -5.13
C ARG A 140 -7.92 -15.70 -4.95
N LEU A 141 -6.85 -16.08 -5.66
CA LEU A 141 -6.27 -17.41 -5.54
C LEU A 141 -5.65 -17.67 -4.16
N LEU A 142 -5.06 -16.66 -3.53
CA LEU A 142 -4.48 -16.78 -2.19
C LEU A 142 -5.53 -16.78 -1.07
N CYS A 143 -6.56 -15.95 -1.18
CA CYS A 143 -7.59 -15.82 -0.15
C CYS A 143 -8.74 -16.83 -0.32
N GLY A 144 -8.77 -17.60 -1.43
CA GLY A 144 -9.90 -18.43 -1.83
C GLY A 144 -11.07 -17.62 -2.41
N GLU A 145 -12.06 -18.31 -3.00
CA GLU A 145 -13.31 -17.74 -3.56
C GLU A 145 -14.26 -17.13 -2.51
N LEU A 146 -13.79 -16.79 -1.31
CA LEU A 146 -14.64 -16.08 -0.37
C LEU A 146 -14.77 -14.64 -0.85
N PRO A 147 -15.98 -14.14 -1.16
CA PRO A 147 -16.23 -12.71 -1.23
C PRO A 147 -16.14 -12.19 0.20
N THR A 148 -14.92 -12.08 0.72
CA THR A 148 -14.68 -11.33 1.93
C THR A 148 -14.76 -9.88 1.50
N VAL A 149 -15.98 -9.32 1.50
CA VAL A 149 -16.10 -7.99 2.09
C VAL A 149 -15.47 -8.18 3.46
N PRO A 150 -14.26 -7.66 3.74
CA PRO A 150 -13.70 -7.78 5.06
C PRO A 150 -14.79 -7.25 5.99
N CYS A 151 -15.18 -8.01 7.01
CA CYS A 151 -16.14 -7.51 7.98
C CYS A 151 -15.44 -6.33 8.66
N ARG A 152 -15.61 -5.13 8.10
CA ARG A 152 -14.88 -3.95 8.53
C ARG A 152 -15.41 -3.66 9.93
N PRO A 153 -14.53 -3.57 10.95
CA PRO A 153 -14.97 -3.27 12.29
C PRO A 153 -15.77 -1.97 12.27
N ARG A 154 -17.03 -2.04 12.70
CA ARG A 154 -17.93 -0.88 12.75
C ARG A 154 -18.00 -0.31 14.15
N LEU A 155 -17.73 0.98 14.28
CA LEU A 155 -17.92 1.68 15.55
C LEU A 155 -19.39 2.03 15.73
N HIS A 156 -19.90 1.78 16.94
CA HIS A 156 -21.19 2.36 17.35
C HIS A 156 -21.08 3.90 17.42
N PRO A 157 -22.20 4.64 17.28
CA PRO A 157 -22.18 6.10 17.17
C PRO A 157 -21.40 6.80 18.30
N ARG A 158 -21.64 6.43 19.57
CA ARG A 158 -20.97 7.07 20.71
C ARG A 158 -19.47 6.75 20.83
N PRO A 159 -19.01 5.49 20.69
CA PRO A 159 -17.59 5.21 20.54
C PRO A 159 -16.94 5.95 19.36
N ARG A 160 -17.62 6.04 18.22
CA ARG A 160 -17.13 6.77 17.04
C ARG A 160 -16.88 8.24 17.36
N ASP A 161 -17.83 8.91 18.01
CA ASP A 161 -17.67 10.31 18.44
C ASP A 161 -16.47 10.49 19.38
N CYS A 162 -16.25 9.53 20.30
CA CYS A 162 -15.10 9.54 21.20
C CYS A 162 -13.78 9.40 20.42
N VAL A 163 -13.73 8.53 19.40
CA VAL A 163 -12.54 8.34 18.55
C VAL A 163 -12.25 9.59 17.72
N ILE A 164 -13.27 10.27 17.18
CA ILE A 164 -13.10 11.52 16.44
C ILE A 164 -12.50 12.60 17.34
N LEU A 165 -13.07 12.83 18.53
CA LEU A 165 -12.56 13.83 19.46
C LEU A 165 -11.15 13.47 19.98
N ALA A 166 -10.89 12.18 20.21
CA ALA A 166 -9.54 11.71 20.55
C ALA A 166 -8.53 11.99 19.42
N GLY A 167 -8.92 11.80 18.15
CA GLY A 167 -8.11 12.13 16.99
C GLY A 167 -7.90 13.63 16.79
N ARG A 168 -8.83 14.47 17.28
CA ARG A 168 -8.67 15.94 17.38
C ARG A 168 -7.75 16.38 18.52
N GLY A 169 -7.25 15.45 19.33
CA GLY A 169 -6.34 15.73 20.46
C GLY A 169 -7.02 15.96 21.81
N TYR A 170 -8.33 15.74 21.93
CA TYR A 170 -9.04 15.96 23.20
C TYR A 170 -8.65 14.90 24.24
N SER A 171 -8.52 15.32 25.50
CA SER A 171 -8.38 14.44 26.65
C SER A 171 -9.71 13.76 27.01
N ASN A 172 -9.67 12.65 27.77
CA ASN A 172 -10.90 11.96 28.21
C ASN A 172 -11.86 12.90 28.95
N LYS A 173 -11.34 13.88 29.71
CA LYS A 173 -12.15 14.86 30.44
C LYS A 173 -12.85 15.83 29.50
N GLU A 174 -12.16 16.29 28.46
CA GLU A 174 -12.75 17.20 27.46
C GLU A 174 -13.77 16.47 26.58
N ILE A 175 -13.48 15.23 26.18
CA ILE A 175 -14.44 14.37 25.45
C ILE A 175 -15.69 14.14 26.31
N ALA A 176 -15.51 13.79 27.58
CA ALA A 176 -16.60 13.59 28.52
C ALA A 176 -17.50 14.83 28.63
N ARG A 177 -16.89 16.01 28.76
CA ARG A 177 -17.62 17.28 28.77
C ARG A 177 -18.36 17.54 27.45
N ALA A 178 -17.69 17.32 26.31
CA ALA A 178 -18.25 17.58 24.98
C ALA A 178 -19.44 16.67 24.63
N LEU A 179 -19.42 15.41 25.10
CA LEU A 179 -20.43 14.41 24.77
C LEU A 179 -21.47 14.18 25.88
N ALA A 180 -21.40 14.96 26.98
CA ALA A 180 -22.19 14.79 28.19
C ALA A 180 -22.08 13.35 28.79
N LEU A 181 -20.85 12.86 28.90
CA LEU A 181 -20.48 11.56 29.45
C LEU A 181 -19.62 11.71 30.71
N THR A 182 -19.36 10.60 31.41
CA THR A 182 -18.31 10.58 32.44
C THR A 182 -16.95 10.22 31.82
N PRO A 183 -15.81 10.68 32.38
CA PRO A 183 -14.48 10.27 31.91
C PRO A 183 -14.27 8.75 31.89
N ARG A 184 -14.90 8.03 32.84
CA ARG A 184 -14.88 6.56 32.90
C ARG A 184 -15.62 5.92 31.72
N THR A 185 -16.76 6.49 31.32
CA THR A 185 -17.51 6.01 30.14
C THR A 185 -16.71 6.18 28.87
N VAL A 186 -16.05 7.35 28.69
CA VAL A 186 -15.17 7.61 27.55
C VAL A 186 -14.02 6.62 27.49
N ASP A 187 -13.37 6.36 28.64
CA ASP A 187 -12.28 5.39 28.73
C ASP A 187 -12.73 3.97 28.33
N GLY A 188 -13.93 3.56 28.78
CA GLY A 188 -14.54 2.30 28.37
C GLY A 188 -14.79 2.22 26.86
N TYR A 189 -15.36 3.27 26.26
CA TYR A 189 -15.59 3.32 24.81
C TYR A 189 -14.31 3.28 24.00
N LEU A 190 -13.27 4.02 24.39
CA LEU A 190 -11.99 4.00 23.71
C LEU A 190 -11.25 2.66 23.88
N THR A 191 -11.42 1.99 25.01
CA THR A 191 -10.84 0.66 25.26
C THR A 191 -11.51 -0.41 24.40
N GLU A 192 -12.84 -0.38 24.29
CA GLU A 192 -13.56 -1.31 23.43
C GLU A 192 -13.27 -1.05 21.94
N ALA A 193 -13.16 0.23 21.54
CA ALA A 193 -12.73 0.59 20.20
C ALA A 193 -11.30 0.08 19.92
N ARG A 194 -10.34 0.27 20.83
CA ARG A 194 -8.99 -0.31 20.67
C ARG A 194 -9.03 -1.82 20.47
N ARG A 195 -9.82 -2.53 21.28
CA ARG A 195 -9.98 -3.98 21.17
C ARG A 195 -10.56 -4.39 19.82
N LEU A 196 -11.59 -3.68 19.34
CA LEU A 196 -12.24 -3.95 18.06
C LEU A 196 -11.28 -3.77 16.87
N PHE A 197 -10.37 -2.80 16.93
CA PHE A 197 -9.39 -2.52 15.86
C PHE A 197 -8.03 -3.20 16.06
N GLY A 198 -7.82 -3.90 17.18
CA GLY A 198 -6.52 -4.48 17.54
C GLY A 198 -5.42 -3.43 17.80
N ALA A 199 -5.79 -2.20 18.14
CA ALA A 199 -4.88 -1.10 18.37
C ALA A 199 -4.32 -1.11 19.80
N GLN A 200 -3.02 -0.90 19.95
CA GLN A 200 -2.34 -0.88 21.25
C GLN A 200 -2.57 0.44 21.98
N ASP A 201 -2.56 1.55 21.24
CA ASP A 201 -2.73 2.89 21.79
C ASP A 201 -3.79 3.72 21.04
N ARG A 202 -4.01 4.94 21.55
CA ARG A 202 -4.97 5.89 20.98
C ARG A 202 -4.61 6.31 19.55
N THR A 203 -3.33 6.52 19.27
CA THR A 203 -2.87 7.00 17.96
C THR A 203 -3.09 5.91 16.92
N GLU A 204 -2.70 4.67 17.23
CA GLU A 204 -2.94 3.51 16.39
C GLU A 204 -4.43 3.29 16.15
N LEU A 205 -5.28 3.49 17.17
CA LEU A 205 -6.74 3.40 17.00
C LEU A 205 -7.26 4.41 15.98
N VAL A 206 -6.88 5.68 16.10
CA VAL A 206 -7.34 6.73 15.18
C VAL A 206 -6.89 6.43 13.75
N VAL A 207 -5.62 6.05 13.57
CA VAL A 207 -5.09 5.66 12.25
C VAL A 207 -5.84 4.46 11.67
N SER A 208 -6.09 3.44 12.49
CA SER A 208 -6.78 2.22 12.06
C SER A 208 -8.24 2.49 11.70
N ALA A 209 -8.93 3.36 12.45
CA ALA A 209 -10.29 3.77 12.16
C ALA A 209 -10.40 4.58 10.86
N VAL A 210 -9.43 5.45 10.57
CA VAL A 210 -9.33 6.16 9.27
C VAL A 210 -9.10 5.18 8.13
N LEU A 211 -8.15 4.26 8.29
CA LEU A 211 -7.82 3.26 7.27
C LEU A 211 -8.97 2.28 7.00
N ALA A 212 -9.80 1.98 8.00
CA ALA A 212 -11.02 1.21 7.83
C ALA A 212 -12.16 1.98 7.15
N GLY A 213 -12.06 3.32 7.08
CA GLY A 213 -13.11 4.21 6.56
C GLY A 213 -14.24 4.47 7.56
N GLU A 214 -14.03 4.23 8.85
CA GLU A 214 -15.02 4.46 9.90
C GLU A 214 -15.10 5.94 10.29
N ILE A 215 -13.98 6.65 10.15
CA ILE A 215 -13.88 8.09 10.31
C ILE A 215 -13.05 8.68 9.16
N GLY A 216 -13.40 9.90 8.75
CA GLY A 216 -12.67 10.66 7.74
C GLY A 216 -11.56 11.53 8.33
N LEU A 217 -10.54 11.85 7.53
CA LEU A 217 -9.50 12.80 7.92
C LEU A 217 -10.07 14.23 8.10
N ASP A 218 -11.11 14.57 7.35
CA ASP A 218 -11.87 15.82 7.48
C ASP A 218 -12.55 15.94 8.84
N GLU A 219 -13.04 14.83 9.40
CA GLU A 219 -13.64 14.80 10.74
C GLU A 219 -12.60 15.04 11.85
N LEU A 220 -11.31 14.75 11.59
CA LEU A 220 -10.21 14.99 12.53
C LEU A 220 -9.69 16.43 12.49
N ARG A 221 -10.01 17.20 11.46
CA ARG A 221 -9.67 18.62 11.43
C ARG A 221 -10.57 19.34 12.42
N ALA A 222 -9.98 20.04 13.39
CA ALA A 222 -10.75 20.96 14.21
C ALA A 222 -11.38 22.00 13.29
N ARG A 223 -12.71 22.17 13.32
CA ARG A 223 -13.30 23.42 12.83
C ARG A 223 -12.70 24.52 13.69
N GLN A 224 -11.85 25.37 13.12
CA GLN A 224 -11.66 26.70 13.69
C GLN A 224 -13.05 27.33 13.72
N PRO A 225 -13.51 27.86 14.86
CA PRO A 225 -14.71 28.68 14.87
C PRO A 225 -14.44 29.91 14.00
N GLU A 226 -15.29 30.14 12.99
CA GLU A 226 -15.49 31.48 12.40
C GLU A 226 -16.07 32.42 13.46
#